data_AF-A0A453R9J4-F1
#
_entry.id   AF-A0A453R9J4-F1
#
_cell.length_a   1.000
_cell.length_b   1.000
_cell.length_c   1.000
_cell.angle_alpha   90.00
_cell.angle_beta   90.00
_cell.angle_gamma   90.00
#
_symmetry.space_group_name_H-M   'P 1'
#
loop_
_entity.id
_entity.type
_entity.pdbx_description
1 polymer ?
#
loop_
_entity_poly.entity_id
_entity_poly.type
_entity_poly.pdbx_seq_one_letter_code
_entity_poly.pdbx_strand_id
1 'polypeptide(L)'
;NNEYGGRVKQIESDITFHIGKQEAELTLRVNSAAFYGDLNQLKGLIRAGADPKNTDYDGRSPLHLAASKGYEDVAQFLIHEGADIDLADKFGNTPLLEAVKQGHDRVATLLFGRGAKLNLENAGSHLCMAVSKGDSDFVRRALAYGADPDSKDYDHRSPLHIAAADGLYMMAKMLVDAGASVFATDRWGTTPLDEGRKSGSKPLMMLLEQAKADELSKFPARGEEVRGKFRSS
;
A
#
# COMPACT_ATOMS: atom_id res chain seq x y z
N ASN A 1 19.79 16.89 55.13
CA ASN A 1 19.03 17.24 53.91
C ASN A 1 19.52 16.59 52.61
N ASN A 2 20.79 16.16 52.48
CA ASN A 2 21.29 15.61 51.20
C ASN A 2 20.98 14.11 50.98
N GLU A 3 20.96 13.29 52.04
CA GLU A 3 20.68 11.84 51.92
C GLU A 3 19.20 11.52 51.62
N TYR A 4 18.26 12.30 52.17
CA TYR A 4 16.84 12.14 51.90
C TYR A 4 16.51 12.45 50.43
N GLY A 5 17.09 13.51 49.87
CA GLY A 5 16.93 13.84 48.45
C GLY A 5 17.55 12.79 47.52
N GLY A 6 18.67 12.17 47.91
CA GLY A 6 19.29 11.07 47.16
C GLY A 6 18.45 9.79 47.14
N ARG A 7 17.87 9.40 48.28
CA ARG A 7 16.98 8.23 48.38
C ARG A 7 15.68 8.40 47.60
N VAL A 8 15.08 9.59 47.62
CA VAL A 8 13.87 9.89 46.83
C VAL A 8 14.15 9.76 45.33
N LYS A 9 15.26 10.34 44.84
CA LYS A 9 15.66 10.22 43.43
C LYS A 9 15.93 8.78 43.01
N GLN A 10 16.53 7.97 43.88
CA GLN A 10 16.76 6.55 43.60
C GLN A 10 15.44 5.78 43.50
N ILE A 11 14.50 6.01 44.43
CA ILE A 11 13.18 5.37 44.42
C ILE A 11 12.39 5.79 43.18
N GLU A 12 12.42 7.07 42.80
CA GLU A 12 11.79 7.56 41.57
C GLU A 12 12.37 6.87 40.31
N SER A 13 13.70 6.72 40.25
CA SER A 13 14.37 6.00 39.17
C SER A 13 13.97 4.52 39.11
N ASP A 14 13.94 3.85 40.26
CA ASP A 14 13.59 2.42 40.34
C ASP A 14 12.12 2.18 39.99
N ILE A 15 11.21 3.06 40.43
CA ILE A 15 9.78 3.01 40.07
C ILE A 15 9.63 3.20 38.56
N THR A 16 10.26 4.23 37.99
CA THR A 16 10.18 4.52 36.56
C THR A 16 10.72 3.36 35.73
N PHE A 17 11.83 2.75 36.16
CA PHE A 17 12.41 1.59 35.50
C PHE A 17 11.47 0.37 35.52
N HIS A 18 10.84 0.07 36.66
CA HIS A 18 9.91 -1.05 36.77
C HIS A 18 8.62 -0.82 35.98
N ILE A 19 8.08 0.40 36.00
CA ILE A 19 6.91 0.78 35.18
C ILE A 19 7.24 0.60 33.69
N GLY A 20 8.35 1.18 33.23
CA GLY A 20 8.75 1.07 31.82
C GLY A 20 8.98 -0.38 31.37
N LYS A 21 9.54 -1.24 32.24
CA LYS A 21 9.68 -2.67 31.95
C LYS A 21 8.32 -3.36 31.84
N GLN A 22 7.38 -3.06 32.73
CA GLN A 22 6.04 -3.64 32.72
C GLN A 22 5.24 -3.21 31.49
N GLU A 23 5.33 -1.93 31.09
CA GLU A 23 4.68 -1.38 29.90
C GLU A 23 5.23 -2.02 28.61
N ALA A 24 6.55 -2.22 28.53
CA ALA A 24 7.18 -2.91 27.41
C ALA A 24 6.71 -4.38 27.30
N GLU A 25 6.58 -5.08 28.44
CA GLU A 25 6.07 -6.45 28.46
C GLU A 25 4.59 -6.52 28.04
N LEU A 26 3.75 -5.59 28.51
CA LEU A 26 2.35 -5.51 28.11
C LEU A 26 2.21 -5.22 26.61
N THR A 27 3.01 -4.29 26.08
CA THR A 27 3.07 -3.98 24.65
C THR A 27 3.43 -5.22 23.84
N LEU A 28 4.45 -5.97 24.26
CA LEU A 28 4.85 -7.21 23.61
C LEU A 28 3.71 -8.24 23.60
N ARG A 29 3.00 -8.39 24.72
CA ARG A 29 1.86 -9.33 24.83
C ARG A 29 0.69 -8.91 23.93
N VAL A 30 0.37 -7.62 23.88
CA VAL A 30 -0.68 -7.07 22.99
C VAL A 30 -0.32 -7.31 21.53
N ASN A 31 0.91 -7.01 21.14
CA ASN A 31 1.41 -7.24 19.79
C ASN A 31 1.38 -8.74 19.43
N SER A 32 1.77 -9.60 20.36
CA SER A 32 1.71 -11.06 20.17
C SER A 32 0.26 -11.54 19.99
N ALA A 33 -0.67 -11.09 20.84
CA ALA A 33 -2.08 -11.44 20.73
C ALA A 33 -2.65 -11.02 19.37
N ALA A 34 -2.33 -9.82 18.89
CA ALA A 34 -2.76 -9.35 17.58
C ALA A 34 -2.12 -10.13 16.42
N PHE A 35 -0.84 -10.49 16.55
CA PHE A 35 -0.11 -11.29 15.55
C PHE A 35 -0.58 -12.74 15.43
N TYR A 36 -1.07 -13.33 16.53
CA TYR A 36 -1.60 -14.70 16.53
C TYR A 36 -3.12 -14.77 16.38
N GLY A 37 -3.81 -13.63 16.32
CA GLY A 37 -5.26 -13.58 16.14
C GLY A 37 -6.04 -13.89 17.42
N ASP A 38 -5.41 -13.82 18.59
CA ASP A 38 -6.05 -14.14 19.87
C ASP A 38 -6.83 -12.93 20.40
N LEU A 39 -8.04 -12.76 19.86
CA LEU A 39 -8.95 -11.69 20.27
C LEU A 39 -9.31 -11.75 21.77
N ASN A 40 -9.38 -12.94 22.36
CA ASN A 40 -9.76 -13.10 23.77
C ASN A 40 -8.63 -12.63 24.69
N GLN A 41 -7.39 -13.03 24.39
CA GLN A 41 -6.22 -12.54 25.10
C GLN A 41 -6.06 -11.04 24.91
N LEU A 42 -6.23 -10.53 23.69
CA LEU A 42 -6.14 -9.09 23.41
C LEU A 42 -7.15 -8.28 24.24
N LYS A 43 -8.41 -8.70 24.28
CA LYS A 43 -9.45 -8.09 25.14
C LYS A 43 -9.07 -8.15 26.63
N GLY A 44 -8.51 -9.27 27.09
CA GLY A 44 -8.05 -9.42 28.47
C GLY A 44 -6.92 -8.46 28.83
N LEU A 45 -5.95 -8.29 27.94
CA LEU A 45 -4.81 -7.39 28.12
C LEU A 45 -5.24 -5.93 28.18
N ILE A 46 -6.13 -5.50 27.27
CA ILE A 46 -6.65 -4.12 27.25
C ILE A 46 -7.47 -3.84 28.52
N ARG A 47 -8.31 -4.79 28.97
CA ARG A 47 -9.03 -4.67 30.25
C ARG A 47 -8.09 -4.58 31.47
N ALA A 48 -6.90 -5.17 31.38
CA ALA A 48 -5.86 -5.08 32.40
C ALA A 48 -5.03 -3.78 32.31
N GLY A 49 -5.36 -2.88 31.38
CA GLY A 49 -4.71 -1.57 31.22
C GLY A 49 -3.61 -1.52 30.17
N ALA A 50 -3.44 -2.55 29.33
CA ALA A 50 -2.50 -2.48 28.22
C ALA A 50 -3.00 -1.54 27.13
N ASP A 51 -2.12 -0.70 26.57
CA ASP A 51 -2.48 0.23 25.49
C ASP A 51 -2.44 -0.49 24.12
N PRO A 52 -3.56 -0.57 23.38
CA PRO A 52 -3.62 -1.17 22.04
C PRO A 52 -2.94 -0.33 20.94
N LYS A 53 -2.41 0.85 21.27
CA LYS A 53 -1.77 1.77 20.32
C LYS A 53 -0.25 1.70 20.34
N ASN A 54 0.32 1.06 21.37
CA ASN A 54 1.77 0.93 21.49
C ASN A 54 2.35 0.10 20.35
N THR A 55 3.43 0.59 19.76
CA THR A 55 4.09 -0.06 18.62
C THR A 55 5.23 -0.95 19.07
N ASP A 56 5.59 -1.92 18.22
CA ASP A 56 6.84 -2.66 18.39
C ASP A 56 8.08 -1.84 18.00
N TYR A 57 9.25 -2.48 18.02
CA TYR A 57 10.54 -1.84 17.67
C TYR A 57 10.62 -1.39 16.21
N ASP A 58 9.77 -1.91 15.31
CA ASP A 58 9.69 -1.52 13.91
C ASP A 58 8.66 -0.42 13.67
N GLY A 59 7.98 0.06 14.73
CA GLY A 59 6.90 1.04 14.63
C GLY A 59 5.57 0.43 14.20
N ARG A 60 5.44 -0.90 14.18
CA ARG A 60 4.17 -1.56 13.83
C ARG A 60 3.24 -1.57 15.04
N SER A 61 2.02 -1.07 14.85
CA SER A 61 0.94 -1.22 15.84
C SER A 61 0.33 -2.63 15.79
N PRO A 62 -0.43 -3.03 16.82
CA PRO A 62 -1.25 -4.25 16.78
C PRO A 62 -2.11 -4.36 15.52
N LEU A 63 -2.59 -3.23 14.98
CA LEU A 63 -3.42 -3.20 13.79
C LEU A 63 -2.63 -3.58 12.53
N HIS A 64 -1.34 -3.20 12.43
CA HIS A 64 -0.46 -3.69 11.35
C HIS A 64 -0.33 -5.21 11.41
N LEU A 65 -0.11 -5.75 12.60
CA LEU A 65 0.10 -7.19 12.79
C LEU A 65 -1.16 -7.98 12.41
N ALA A 66 -2.33 -7.55 12.92
CA ALA A 66 -3.61 -8.14 12.56
C ALA A 66 -3.91 -8.04 11.06
N ALA A 67 -3.61 -6.89 10.44
CA ALA A 67 -3.80 -6.68 9.01
C ALA A 67 -2.89 -7.56 8.15
N SER A 68 -1.61 -7.69 8.52
CA SER A 68 -0.64 -8.56 7.82
C SER A 68 -0.95 -10.05 7.94
N LYS A 69 -1.81 -10.44 8.88
CA LYS A 69 -2.23 -11.83 9.12
C LYS A 69 -3.68 -12.12 8.72
N GLY A 70 -4.44 -11.09 8.36
CA GLY A 70 -5.81 -11.24 7.89
C GLY A 70 -6.84 -11.48 9.00
N TYR A 71 -6.54 -11.12 10.24
CA TYR A 71 -7.47 -11.27 11.36
C TYR A 71 -8.47 -10.12 11.41
N GLU A 72 -9.57 -10.28 10.69
CA GLU A 72 -10.64 -9.28 10.55
C GLU A 72 -11.29 -8.90 11.88
N ASP A 73 -11.56 -9.86 12.74
CA ASP A 73 -12.17 -9.65 14.05
C ASP A 73 -11.26 -8.88 15.01
N VAL A 74 -9.96 -9.20 15.00
CA VAL A 74 -8.93 -8.46 15.73
C VAL A 74 -8.76 -7.06 15.18
N ALA A 75 -8.66 -6.89 13.86
CA ALA A 75 -8.56 -5.58 13.23
C ALA A 75 -9.79 -4.72 13.56
N GLN A 76 -10.99 -5.28 13.46
CA GLN A 76 -12.24 -4.60 13.79
C GLN A 76 -12.28 -4.16 15.25
N PHE A 77 -11.82 -5.02 16.17
CA PHE A 77 -11.73 -4.68 17.57
C PHE A 77 -10.71 -3.57 17.85
N LEU A 78 -9.50 -3.66 17.29
CA LEU A 78 -8.47 -2.62 17.46
C LEU A 78 -8.91 -1.25 16.93
N ILE A 79 -9.61 -1.22 15.79
CA ILE A 79 -10.20 0.02 15.25
C ILE A 79 -11.24 0.60 16.23
N HIS A 80 -12.04 -0.25 16.88
CA HIS A 80 -13.01 0.18 17.88
C HIS A 80 -12.33 0.78 19.13
N GLU A 81 -11.20 0.22 19.54
CA GLU A 81 -10.36 0.72 20.64
C GLU A 81 -9.53 1.96 20.24
N GLY A 82 -9.76 2.52 19.05
CA GLY A 82 -9.15 3.77 18.59
C GLY A 82 -7.70 3.63 18.13
N ALA A 83 -7.32 2.45 17.60
CA ALA A 83 -6.07 2.31 16.85
C ALA A 83 -6.05 3.26 15.66
N ASP A 84 -4.89 3.87 15.41
CA ASP A 84 -4.70 4.72 14.23
C ASP A 84 -4.62 3.86 12.96
N ILE A 85 -5.58 4.08 12.06
CA ILE A 85 -5.78 3.31 10.83
C ILE A 85 -4.76 3.64 9.74
N ASP A 86 -4.17 4.83 9.80
CA ASP A 86 -3.21 5.35 8.81
C ASP A 86 -1.79 5.46 9.39
N LEU A 87 -1.57 4.96 10.61
CA LEU A 87 -0.24 4.93 11.22
C LEU A 87 0.74 4.22 10.28
N ALA A 88 1.85 4.88 9.97
CA ALA A 88 2.93 4.29 9.19
C ALA A 88 4.01 3.72 10.13
N ASP A 89 4.47 2.50 9.83
CA ASP A 89 5.65 1.92 10.48
C ASP A 89 6.95 2.61 10.02
N LYS A 90 8.10 2.19 10.55
CA LYS A 90 9.42 2.77 10.19
C LYS A 90 9.82 2.55 8.73
N PHE A 91 9.09 1.70 8.00
CA PHE A 91 9.29 1.42 6.59
C PHE A 91 8.20 2.05 5.71
N GLY A 92 7.35 2.90 6.29
CA GLY A 92 6.27 3.57 5.57
C GLY A 92 5.04 2.69 5.29
N ASN A 93 4.98 1.45 5.80
CA ASN A 93 3.80 0.62 5.60
C ASN A 93 2.68 1.04 6.55
N THR A 94 1.47 1.16 6.02
CA THR A 94 0.24 1.30 6.81
C THR A 94 -0.44 -0.06 6.99
N PRO A 95 -1.37 -0.22 7.95
CA PRO A 95 -2.14 -1.46 8.08
C PRO A 95 -2.85 -1.87 6.79
N LEU A 96 -3.39 -0.91 6.03
CA LEU A 96 -4.04 -1.18 4.75
C LEU A 96 -3.03 -1.72 3.73
N LEU A 97 -1.84 -1.12 3.64
CA LEU A 97 -0.80 -1.60 2.74
C LEU A 97 -0.37 -3.04 3.08
N GLU A 98 -0.22 -3.38 4.36
CA GLU A 98 0.11 -4.74 4.79
C GLU A 98 -0.99 -5.75 4.40
N ALA A 99 -2.26 -5.42 4.62
CA ALA A 99 -3.37 -6.28 4.16
C ALA A 99 -3.36 -6.47 2.62
N VAL A 100 -3.07 -5.41 1.87
CA VAL A 100 -3.01 -5.45 0.39
C VAL A 100 -1.85 -6.29 -0.12
N LYS A 101 -0.65 -6.16 0.48
CA LYS A 101 0.55 -6.94 0.14
C LYS A 101 0.35 -8.43 0.41
N GLN A 102 -0.32 -8.77 1.51
CA GLN A 102 -0.56 -10.16 1.91
C GLN A 102 -1.84 -10.78 1.31
N GLY A 103 -2.64 -10.00 0.59
CA GLY A 103 -3.87 -10.48 -0.06
C GLY A 103 -5.04 -10.72 0.90
N HIS A 104 -5.06 -10.04 2.04
CA HIS A 104 -6.13 -10.14 3.02
C HIS A 104 -7.30 -9.21 2.69
N ASP A 105 -8.04 -9.56 1.64
CA ASP A 105 -9.11 -8.73 1.05
C ASP A 105 -10.16 -8.24 2.05
N ARG A 106 -10.55 -9.10 3.01
CA ARG A 106 -11.56 -8.73 4.02
C ARG A 106 -11.06 -7.63 4.95
N VAL A 107 -9.80 -7.73 5.40
CA VAL A 107 -9.20 -6.70 6.26
C VAL A 107 -8.93 -5.42 5.47
N ALA A 108 -8.48 -5.54 4.22
CA ALA A 108 -8.28 -4.38 3.35
C ALA A 108 -9.60 -3.64 3.09
N THR A 109 -10.69 -4.38 2.82
CA THR A 109 -12.04 -3.81 2.64
C THR A 109 -12.53 -3.13 3.91
N LEU A 110 -12.32 -3.77 5.07
CA LEU A 110 -12.66 -3.19 6.37
C LEU A 110 -11.93 -1.86 6.59
N LEU A 111 -10.60 -1.85 6.43
CA LEU A 111 -9.77 -0.66 6.65
C LEU A 111 -10.15 0.48 5.69
N PHE A 112 -10.28 0.18 4.40
CA PHE A 112 -10.70 1.15 3.39
C PHE A 112 -12.11 1.70 3.68
N GLY A 113 -13.04 0.83 4.07
CA GLY A 113 -14.40 1.24 4.48
C GLY A 113 -14.43 2.12 5.73
N ARG A 114 -13.36 2.11 6.54
CA ARG A 114 -13.16 3.01 7.69
C ARG A 114 -12.40 4.29 7.33
N GLY A 115 -12.09 4.49 6.05
CA GLY A 115 -11.44 5.69 5.54
C GLY A 115 -9.90 5.61 5.46
N ALA A 116 -9.31 4.43 5.68
CA ALA A 116 -7.87 4.26 5.54
C ALA A 116 -7.43 4.51 4.09
N LYS A 117 -6.28 5.14 3.92
CA LYS A 117 -5.73 5.46 2.60
C LYS A 117 -4.62 4.49 2.23
N LEU A 118 -4.64 4.01 0.98
CA LEU A 118 -3.52 3.22 0.48
C LEU A 118 -2.34 4.16 0.25
N ASN A 119 -1.35 4.09 1.14
CA ASN A 119 -0.09 4.79 0.96
C ASN A 119 0.96 3.80 0.45
N LEU A 120 1.32 3.91 -0.82
CA LEU A 120 2.33 3.07 -1.45
C LEU A 120 3.52 3.96 -1.83
N GLU A 121 4.56 3.96 -1.00
CA GLU A 121 5.80 4.67 -1.33
C GLU A 121 6.38 4.09 -2.63
N ASN A 122 6.87 4.95 -3.54
CA ASN A 122 7.34 4.54 -4.86
C ASN A 122 6.32 3.64 -5.59
N ALA A 123 5.05 4.05 -5.60
CA ALA A 123 3.95 3.28 -6.19
C ALA A 123 4.24 2.76 -7.60
N GLY A 124 4.88 3.57 -8.45
CA GLY A 124 5.24 3.16 -9.80
C GLY A 124 6.22 1.99 -9.82
N SER A 125 7.28 2.03 -9.01
CA SER A 125 8.23 0.92 -8.90
C SER A 125 7.56 -0.37 -8.40
N HIS A 126 6.66 -0.28 -7.41
CA HIS A 126 5.93 -1.44 -6.89
C HIS A 126 4.95 -2.03 -7.91
N LEU A 127 4.16 -1.19 -8.58
CA LEU A 127 3.20 -1.62 -9.60
C LEU A 127 3.92 -2.19 -10.83
N CYS A 128 4.98 -1.54 -11.32
CA CYS A 128 5.80 -2.07 -12.43
C CYS A 128 6.44 -3.42 -12.09
N MET A 129 6.97 -3.58 -10.88
CA MET A 129 7.52 -4.85 -10.39
C MET A 129 6.44 -5.94 -10.33
N ALA A 130 5.25 -5.62 -9.82
CA ALA A 130 4.14 -6.56 -9.74
C ALA A 130 3.66 -7.01 -11.13
N VAL A 131 3.57 -6.09 -12.08
CA VAL A 131 3.25 -6.41 -13.48
C VAL A 131 4.31 -7.31 -14.10
N SER A 132 5.59 -6.97 -13.96
CA SER A 132 6.70 -7.80 -14.47
C SER A 132 6.71 -9.21 -13.89
N LYS A 133 6.30 -9.37 -12.62
CA LYS A 133 6.17 -10.68 -11.95
C LYS A 133 4.87 -11.42 -12.26
N GLY A 134 3.91 -10.79 -12.95
CA GLY A 134 2.59 -11.38 -13.20
C GLY A 134 1.65 -11.37 -11.97
N ASP A 135 1.94 -10.59 -10.93
CA ASP A 135 1.08 -10.47 -9.73
C ASP A 135 -0.16 -9.60 -10.00
N SER A 136 -1.10 -10.17 -10.75
CA SER A 136 -2.36 -9.49 -11.11
C SER A 136 -3.27 -9.23 -9.91
N ASP A 137 -3.12 -10.00 -8.83
CA ASP A 137 -3.92 -9.87 -7.63
C ASP A 137 -3.52 -8.64 -6.83
N PHE A 138 -2.20 -8.42 -6.64
CA PHE A 138 -1.70 -7.20 -6.02
C PHE A 138 -2.07 -5.96 -6.84
N VAL A 139 -1.85 -5.98 -8.16
CA VAL A 139 -2.18 -4.84 -9.04
C VAL A 139 -3.68 -4.51 -8.95
N ARG A 140 -4.55 -5.53 -9.03
CA ARG A 140 -5.99 -5.33 -8.89
C ARG A 140 -6.38 -4.70 -7.56
N ARG A 141 -5.84 -5.21 -6.43
CA ARG A 141 -6.11 -4.63 -5.10
C ARG A 141 -5.61 -3.20 -5.00
N ALA A 142 -4.38 -2.94 -5.42
CA ALA A 142 -3.78 -1.62 -5.33
C ALA A 142 -4.63 -0.58 -6.09
N LEU A 143 -5.04 -0.89 -7.32
CA LEU A 143 -5.92 -0.03 -8.12
C LEU A 143 -7.29 0.15 -7.48
N ALA A 144 -7.89 -0.92 -6.92
CA ALA A 144 -9.18 -0.86 -6.24
C ALA A 144 -9.16 0.06 -5.00
N TYR A 145 -8.02 0.18 -4.33
CA TYR A 145 -7.84 1.05 -3.17
C TYR A 145 -7.19 2.40 -3.50
N GLY A 146 -7.20 2.80 -4.79
CA GLY A 146 -6.86 4.15 -5.22
C GLY A 146 -5.40 4.38 -5.61
N ALA A 147 -4.61 3.34 -5.85
CA ALA A 147 -3.29 3.51 -6.47
C ALA A 147 -3.44 4.10 -7.87
N ASP A 148 -2.62 5.09 -8.21
CA ASP A 148 -2.61 5.71 -9.53
C ASP A 148 -2.02 4.72 -10.57
N PRO A 149 -2.81 4.27 -11.57
CA PRO A 149 -2.35 3.34 -12.60
C PRO A 149 -1.22 3.91 -13.49
N ASP A 150 -1.03 5.23 -13.51
CA ASP A 150 0.02 5.91 -14.28
C ASP A 150 1.26 6.24 -13.42
N SER A 151 1.30 5.77 -12.16
CA SER A 151 2.47 5.93 -11.29
C SER A 151 3.74 5.42 -11.99
N LYS A 152 4.78 6.25 -12.04
CA LYS A 152 6.00 5.95 -12.80
C LYS A 152 7.11 5.37 -11.93
N ASP A 153 7.85 4.40 -12.47
CA ASP A 153 9.09 3.90 -11.88
C ASP A 153 10.27 4.87 -12.13
N TYR A 154 11.48 4.48 -11.72
CA TYR A 154 12.70 5.28 -11.89
C TYR A 154 13.10 5.52 -13.35
N ASP A 155 12.63 4.71 -14.30
CA ASP A 155 12.84 4.90 -15.74
C ASP A 155 11.66 5.65 -16.39
N HIS A 156 10.81 6.28 -15.57
CA HIS A 156 9.59 6.96 -15.97
C HIS A 156 8.55 6.05 -16.66
N ARG A 157 8.69 4.73 -16.53
CA ARG A 157 7.75 3.77 -17.10
C ARG A 157 6.54 3.65 -16.19
N SER A 158 5.35 3.67 -16.78
CA SER A 158 4.12 3.25 -16.10
C SER A 158 3.97 1.73 -16.14
N PRO A 159 3.15 1.12 -15.26
CA PRO A 159 2.83 -0.30 -15.30
C PRO A 159 2.36 -0.79 -16.68
N LEU A 160 1.69 0.08 -17.44
CA LEU A 160 1.22 -0.25 -18.79
C LEU A 160 2.38 -0.40 -19.80
N HIS A 161 3.51 0.30 -19.62
CA HIS A 161 4.70 0.07 -20.45
C HIS A 161 5.21 -1.36 -20.27
N ILE A 162 5.29 -1.83 -19.03
CA ILE A 162 5.76 -3.18 -18.70
C ILE A 162 4.81 -4.23 -19.26
N ALA A 163 3.51 -4.07 -19.02
CA ALA A 163 2.50 -4.99 -19.54
C ALA A 163 2.51 -5.06 -21.08
N ALA A 164 2.75 -3.92 -21.75
CA ALA A 164 2.79 -3.86 -23.19
C ALA A 164 4.06 -4.48 -23.79
N ALA A 165 5.22 -4.22 -23.18
CA ALA A 165 6.51 -4.77 -23.59
C ALA A 165 6.55 -6.30 -23.44
N ASP A 166 6.02 -6.82 -22.34
CA ASP A 166 6.00 -8.25 -22.04
C ASP A 166 4.81 -9.00 -22.67
N GLY A 167 3.92 -8.28 -23.38
CA GLY A 167 2.77 -8.89 -24.06
C GLY A 167 1.64 -9.36 -23.12
N LEU A 168 1.59 -8.85 -21.88
CA LEU A 168 0.68 -9.28 -20.82
C LEU A 168 -0.74 -8.72 -21.01
N TYR A 169 -1.50 -9.30 -21.95
CA TYR A 169 -2.84 -8.84 -22.33
C TYR A 169 -3.79 -8.62 -21.13
N MET A 170 -3.89 -9.59 -20.20
CA MET A 170 -4.82 -9.48 -19.08
C MET A 170 -4.46 -8.33 -18.13
N MET A 171 -3.17 -8.08 -17.91
CA MET A 171 -2.70 -6.96 -17.08
C MET A 171 -2.85 -5.62 -17.79
N ALA A 172 -2.52 -5.55 -19.08
CA ALA A 172 -2.74 -4.35 -19.88
C ALA A 172 -4.22 -3.97 -19.89
N LYS A 173 -5.12 -4.95 -20.04
CA LYS A 173 -6.57 -4.72 -19.97
C LYS A 173 -6.98 -4.18 -18.61
N MET A 174 -6.52 -4.78 -17.52
CA MET A 174 -6.80 -4.31 -16.17
C MET A 174 -6.35 -2.86 -15.95
N LEU A 175 -5.16 -2.50 -16.42
CA LEU A 175 -4.60 -1.16 -16.30
C LEU A 175 -5.37 -0.14 -17.14
N VAL A 176 -5.72 -0.48 -18.38
CA VAL A 176 -6.55 0.36 -19.26
C VAL A 176 -7.95 0.57 -18.67
N ASP A 177 -8.57 -0.50 -18.16
CA ASP A 177 -9.88 -0.42 -17.49
C ASP A 177 -9.82 0.48 -16.24
N ALA A 178 -8.68 0.51 -15.55
CA ALA A 178 -8.42 1.40 -14.41
C ALA A 178 -8.05 2.84 -14.83
N GLY A 179 -7.91 3.13 -16.13
CA GLY A 179 -7.65 4.46 -16.65
C GLY A 179 -6.19 4.79 -16.94
N ALA A 180 -5.30 3.79 -17.04
CA ALA A 180 -3.91 4.01 -17.44
C ALA A 180 -3.83 4.65 -18.83
N SER A 181 -3.01 5.69 -18.97
CA SER A 181 -2.81 6.38 -20.25
C SER A 181 -1.91 5.60 -21.20
N VAL A 182 -2.37 5.43 -22.43
CA VAL A 182 -1.57 4.82 -23.52
C VAL A 182 -0.57 5.81 -24.14
N PHE A 183 -0.61 7.08 -23.76
CA PHE A 183 0.28 8.14 -24.24
C PHE A 183 1.36 8.54 -23.25
N ALA A 184 1.37 7.96 -22.04
CA ALA A 184 2.44 8.20 -21.10
C ALA A 184 3.78 7.84 -21.74
N THR A 185 4.78 8.70 -21.61
CA THR A 185 6.12 8.43 -22.12
C THR A 185 7.07 8.05 -20.98
N ASP A 186 7.93 7.07 -21.26
CA ASP A 186 9.09 6.73 -20.43
C ASP A 186 10.25 7.72 -20.63
N ARG A 187 11.43 7.44 -20.04
CA ARG A 187 12.59 8.32 -20.15
C ARG A 187 13.17 8.43 -21.56
N TRP A 188 12.86 7.49 -22.45
CA TRP A 188 13.32 7.46 -23.84
C TRP A 188 12.29 8.02 -24.81
N GLY A 189 11.11 8.45 -24.29
CA GLY A 189 10.02 8.95 -25.12
C GLY A 189 9.16 7.84 -25.73
N THR A 190 9.31 6.60 -25.29
CA THR A 190 8.51 5.47 -25.78
C THR A 190 7.18 5.45 -25.06
N THR A 191 6.09 5.14 -25.78
CA THR A 191 4.76 4.96 -25.19
C THR A 191 4.45 3.47 -24.98
N PRO A 192 3.48 3.10 -24.11
CA PRO A 192 3.01 1.72 -24.02
C PRO A 192 2.50 1.18 -25.35
N LEU A 193 1.91 2.04 -26.19
CA LEU A 193 1.47 1.66 -27.53
C LEU A 193 2.66 1.25 -28.42
N ASP A 194 3.79 1.96 -28.32
CA ASP A 194 5.00 1.63 -29.08
C ASP A 194 5.65 0.33 -28.58
N GLU A 195 5.63 0.08 -27.26
CA GLU A 195 6.07 -1.19 -26.68
C GLU A 195 5.16 -2.36 -27.13
N GLY A 196 3.85 -2.15 -27.16
CA GLY A 196 2.89 -3.14 -27.65
C GLY A 196 3.10 -3.54 -29.12
N ARG A 197 3.62 -2.62 -29.95
CA ARG A 197 4.02 -2.94 -31.34
C ARG A 197 5.22 -3.88 -31.40
N LYS A 198 6.16 -3.74 -30.46
CA LYS A 198 7.37 -4.56 -30.40
C LYS A 198 7.08 -5.98 -29.87
N SER A 199 6.11 -6.12 -28.95
CA SER A 199 5.79 -7.42 -28.33
C SER A 199 5.10 -8.42 -29.26
N GLY A 200 4.56 -7.98 -30.39
CA GLY A 200 3.97 -8.86 -31.42
C GLY A 200 2.61 -9.48 -31.05
N SER A 201 2.05 -9.13 -29.89
CA SER A 201 0.75 -9.63 -29.43
C SER A 201 -0.40 -8.88 -30.12
N LYS A 202 -1.04 -9.51 -31.12
CA LYS A 202 -2.20 -8.92 -31.83
C LYS A 202 -3.35 -8.52 -30.91
N PRO A 203 -3.80 -9.35 -29.94
CA PRO A 203 -4.90 -8.97 -29.04
C PRO A 203 -4.56 -7.76 -28.18
N LEU A 204 -3.33 -7.69 -27.68
CA LEU A 204 -2.84 -6.55 -26.92
C LEU A 204 -2.80 -5.28 -27.79
N MET A 205 -2.29 -5.39 -29.01
CA MET A 205 -2.21 -4.23 -29.91
C MET A 205 -3.59 -3.67 -30.25
N MET A 206 -4.59 -4.55 -30.49
CA MET A 206 -5.97 -4.13 -30.69
C MET A 206 -6.55 -3.41 -29.47
N LEU A 207 -6.28 -3.93 -28.27
CA LEU A 207 -6.70 -3.30 -27.02
C LEU A 207 -6.11 -1.89 -26.87
N LEU A 208 -4.81 -1.72 -27.12
CA LEU A 208 -4.12 -0.43 -26.96
C LEU A 208 -4.55 0.61 -28.01
N GLU A 209 -4.78 0.22 -29.27
CA GLU A 209 -5.30 1.15 -30.29
C GLU A 209 -6.78 1.52 -30.01
N GLN A 210 -7.57 0.61 -29.44
CA GLN A 210 -8.93 0.96 -28.99
C GLN A 210 -8.88 1.95 -27.83
N ALA A 211 -8.06 1.69 -26.80
CA ALA A 211 -7.88 2.59 -25.67
C ALA A 211 -7.40 3.99 -26.11
N LYS A 212 -6.52 4.04 -27.11
CA LYS A 212 -6.07 5.29 -27.75
C LYS A 212 -7.22 6.06 -28.40
N ALA A 213 -8.08 5.39 -29.16
CA ALA A 213 -9.24 6.02 -29.77
C ALA A 213 -10.21 6.56 -28.71
N ASP A 214 -10.43 5.79 -27.64
CA ASP A 214 -11.28 6.17 -26.53
C ASP A 214 -10.74 7.39 -25.76
N GLU A 215 -9.44 7.43 -25.45
CA GLU A 215 -8.81 8.56 -24.77
C GLU A 215 -8.83 9.84 -25.63
N LEU A 216 -8.56 9.73 -26.95
CA LEU A 216 -8.65 10.86 -27.87
C LEU A 216 -10.08 11.40 -28.03
N SER A 217 -11.09 10.53 -27.97
CA SER A 217 -12.49 10.95 -28.03
C SER A 217 -12.93 11.76 -26.80
N LYS A 218 -12.33 11.47 -25.63
CA LYS A 218 -12.61 12.15 -24.36
C LYS A 218 -11.86 13.49 -24.23
N PHE A 219 -10.73 13.66 -24.92
CA PHE A 219 -9.89 14.86 -24.84
C PHE A 219 -9.45 15.38 -26.23
N PRO A 220 -10.33 16.11 -26.95
CA PRO A 220 -10.06 16.56 -28.32
C PRO A 220 -8.81 17.45 -28.47
N ALA A 221 -8.38 18.15 -27.41
CA ALA A 221 -7.22 19.04 -27.44
C ALA A 221 -5.86 18.32 -27.56
N ARG A 222 -5.71 17.09 -27.03
CA ARG A 222 -4.46 16.29 -27.19
C ARG A 222 -4.26 15.83 -28.64
N GLY A 223 -5.34 15.75 -29.43
CA GLY A 223 -5.29 15.41 -30.84
C GLY A 223 -4.66 16.47 -31.74
N GLU A 224 -4.48 17.70 -31.26
CA GLU A 224 -3.85 18.80 -32.02
C GLU A 224 -2.33 18.89 -31.80
N GLU A 225 -1.81 18.61 -30.60
CA GLU A 225 -0.35 18.54 -30.37
C GLU A 225 0.32 17.40 -31.14
N VAL A 226 -0.36 16.26 -31.26
CA VAL A 226 0.14 15.12 -32.05
C VAL A 226 0.04 15.41 -33.56
N ARG A 227 -1.01 16.11 -34.02
CA ARG A 227 -1.13 16.54 -35.43
C ARG A 227 -0.17 17.67 -35.82
N GLY A 228 0.24 18.49 -34.85
CA GLY A 228 1.20 19.58 -35.05
C GLY A 228 2.61 19.06 -35.38
N LYS A 229 3.07 17.99 -34.72
CA LYS A 229 4.41 17.41 -34.94
C LYS A 229 4.56 16.69 -36.28
N PHE A 230 3.48 16.15 -36.85
CA PHE A 230 3.50 15.49 -38.17
C PHE A 230 3.31 16.46 -39.36
N ARG A 231 3.00 17.74 -39.12
CA ARG A 231 2.88 18.76 -40.17
C ARG A 231 4.12 19.65 -40.31
N SER A 232 5.10 19.52 -39.44
CA SER A 232 6.34 20.31 -39.43
C SER A 232 7.60 19.48 -39.70
N SER A 233 7.48 18.32 -40.36
CA SER A 233 8.61 17.49 -40.81
C SER A 233 8.59 17.31 -42.31
#